data_AF-A0A930B7B0-F1
#
_entry.id   AF-A0A930B7B0-F1
#
_cell.length_a   1.000
_cell.length_b   1.000
_cell.length_c   1.000
_cell.angle_alpha   90.00
_cell.angle_beta   90.00
_cell.angle_gamma   90.00
#
_symmetry.space_group_name_H-M   'P 1'
#
loop_
_entity.id
_entity.type
_entity.pdbx_description
1 polymer ?
#
loop_
_entity_poly.entity_id
_entity_poly.type
_entity_poly.pdbx_seq_one_letter_code
_entity_poly.pdbx_strand_id
1 'polypeptide(L)'
;MQVHEIEAMFDGYRLRCDDLNLRTAYFVYWIIAPHLRKSSNLSPEKIARPLMHKKEKSKNELLSEKKHYMKFAEKIAKKGGA
;
A
#
# COMPACT_ATOMS: atom_id res chain seq x y z
N MET A 1 15.29 16.86 20.24
CA MET A 1 14.49 16.38 19.09
C MET A 1 13.19 15.85 19.66
N GLN A 2 12.09 16.53 19.34
CA GLN A 2 10.75 16.17 19.81
C GLN A 2 10.18 15.05 18.94
N VAL A 3 9.30 14.21 19.48
CA VAL A 3 8.76 13.02 18.80
C VAL A 3 8.08 13.37 17.47
N HIS A 4 7.38 14.50 17.40
CA HIS A 4 6.71 14.98 16.18
C HIS A 4 7.69 15.32 15.04
N GLU A 5 8.91 15.76 15.37
CA GLU A 5 9.94 16.10 14.37
C GLU A 5 10.48 14.82 13.71
N ILE A 6 10.61 13.75 14.50
CA ILE A 6 11.07 12.44 14.03
C ILE A 6 10.02 11.79 13.11
N GLU A 7 8.73 11.89 13.47
CA GLU A 7 7.62 11.40 12.63
C GLU A 7 7.59 12.13 11.28
N ALA A 8 7.70 13.46 11.29
CA ALA A 8 7.77 14.26 10.06
C ALA A 8 8.97 13.89 9.17
N MET A 9 10.13 13.58 9.77
CA MET A 9 11.30 13.12 9.03
C MET A 9 11.06 11.75 8.37
N PHE A 10 10.45 10.80 9.08
CA PHE A 10 10.13 9.48 8.52
C PHE A 10 9.10 9.58 7.39
N ASP A 11 8.08 10.42 7.53
CA ASP A 11 7.09 10.65 6.47
C ASP A 11 7.70 11.32 5.25
N GLY A 12 8.56 12.33 5.45
CA GLY A 12 9.32 12.95 4.37
C GLY A 12 10.21 11.95 3.63
N TYR A 13 10.87 11.05 4.36
CA TYR A 13 11.66 9.97 3.78
C TYR A 13 10.80 8.99 2.95
N ARG A 14 9.66 8.55 3.49
CA ARG A 14 8.71 7.66 2.79
C ARG A 14 8.24 8.27 1.48
N LEU A 15 7.84 9.54 1.49
CA LEU A 15 7.40 10.27 0.30
C LEU A 15 8.50 10.36 -0.76
N ARG A 16 9.74 10.64 -0.34
CA ARG A 16 10.90 10.68 -1.25
C ARG A 16 11.18 9.32 -1.88
N CYS A 17 11.11 8.24 -1.09
CA CYS A 17 11.27 6.88 -1.60
C CYS A 17 10.17 6.52 -2.61
N ASP A 18 8.93 6.88 -2.33
CA ASP A 18 7.80 6.62 -3.24
C ASP A 18 7.96 7.39 -4.57
N ASP A 19 8.40 8.66 -4.54
CA ASP A 19 8.70 9.44 -5.75
C ASP A 19 9.82 8.79 -6.58
N LEU A 20 10.89 8.33 -5.91
CA LEU A 20 12.00 7.65 -6.58
C LEU A 20 11.55 6.33 -7.22
N ASN A 21 10.76 5.54 -6.51
CA ASN A 21 10.21 4.29 -7.00
C ASN A 21 9.30 4.52 -8.22
N LEU A 22 8.48 5.58 -8.19
CA LEU A 22 7.62 5.94 -9.31
C LEU A 22 8.43 6.36 -10.54
N ARG A 23 9.44 7.23 -10.39
CA ARG A 23 10.34 7.62 -11.50
C ARG A 23 11.05 6.42 -12.10
N THR A 24 11.54 5.52 -11.25
CA THR A 24 12.20 4.29 -11.69
C THR A 24 11.23 3.39 -12.46
N ALA A 25 9.99 3.27 -12.00
CA ALA A 25 8.96 2.50 -12.68
C ALA A 25 8.60 3.07 -14.06
N TYR A 26 8.58 4.40 -14.23
CA TYR A 26 8.43 5.03 -15.55
C TYR A 26 9.57 4.65 -16.50
N PHE A 27 10.81 4.71 -16.02
CA PHE A 27 11.97 4.35 -16.83
C PHE A 27 11.96 2.86 -17.21
N VAL A 28 11.67 1.98 -16.25
CA VAL A 28 11.52 0.54 -16.51
C VAL A 28 10.39 0.28 -17.51
N TYR A 29 9.24 0.94 -17.35
CA TYR A 29 8.13 0.82 -18.29
C TYR A 29 8.54 1.21 -19.71
N TRP A 30 9.30 2.30 -19.88
CA TRP A 30 9.80 2.72 -21.19
C TRP A 30 10.67 1.67 -21.87
N ILE A 31 11.51 0.97 -21.12
CA ILE A 31 12.36 -0.11 -21.66
C ILE A 31 11.53 -1.31 -22.10
N ILE A 32 10.55 -1.71 -21.29
CA ILE A 32 9.76 -2.92 -21.56
C ILE A 32 8.60 -2.68 -22.52
N ALA A 33 8.10 -1.45 -22.64
CA ALA A 33 6.90 -1.11 -23.41
C ALA A 33 6.91 -1.64 -24.86
N PRO A 34 8.01 -1.55 -25.63
CA PRO A 34 8.08 -2.12 -26.98
C PRO A 34 7.93 -3.65 -27.02
N HIS A 35 8.22 -4.33 -25.90
CA HIS A 35 8.17 -5.79 -25.78
C HIS A 35 6.84 -6.29 -25.17
N LEU A 36 5.96 -5.39 -24.73
CA LEU A 36 4.67 -5.75 -24.19
C LEU A 36 3.69 -6.09 -25.32
N ARG A 37 2.84 -7.10 -25.06
CA ARG A 37 1.69 -7.36 -25.94
C ARG A 37 0.74 -6.17 -25.88
N LYS A 38 0.03 -5.88 -26.99
CA LYS A 38 -0.99 -4.82 -27.05
C LYS A 38 -2.12 -4.98 -26.02
N SER A 39 -2.38 -6.21 -25.57
CA SER A 39 -3.34 -6.51 -24.50
C SER A 39 -2.80 -6.31 -23.09
N SER A 40 -1.52 -5.96 -22.94
CA SER A 40 -0.90 -5.74 -21.64
C SER A 40 -1.51 -4.51 -20.98
N ASN A 41 -2.06 -4.71 -19.79
CA ASN A 41 -2.55 -3.65 -18.93
C ASN A 41 -1.47 -3.22 -17.92
N LEU A 42 -0.19 -3.40 -18.25
CA LEU A 42 0.91 -2.96 -17.39
C LEU A 42 1.07 -1.44 -17.54
N SER A 43 1.22 -0.74 -16.43
CA SER A 43 1.47 0.70 -16.38
C SER A 43 2.59 0.99 -15.37
N PRO A 44 3.28 2.14 -15.46
CA PRO A 44 4.28 2.56 -14.48
C PRO A 44 3.75 2.50 -13.04
N GLU A 45 2.50 2.88 -12.81
CA GLU A 45 1.87 2.89 -11.49
C GLU A 45 1.66 1.47 -10.97
N LYS A 46 1.37 0.50 -11.84
CA LYS A 46 1.27 -0.92 -11.47
C LYS A 46 2.63 -1.55 -11.16
N ILE A 47 3.69 -1.07 -11.80
CA ILE A 47 5.07 -1.47 -11.51
C ILE A 47 5.52 -0.87 -10.17
N ALA A 48 5.19 0.39 -9.89
CA ALA A 48 5.57 1.07 -8.66
C ALA A 48 4.77 0.59 -7.43
N ARG A 49 3.48 0.28 -7.58
CA ARG A 49 2.55 -0.02 -6.47
C ARG A 49 3.07 -1.05 -5.44
N PRO A 50 3.71 -2.16 -5.81
CA PRO A 50 4.27 -3.11 -4.83
C PRO A 50 5.43 -2.54 -4.02
N LEU A 51 6.11 -1.51 -4.52
CA LEU A 51 7.27 -0.86 -3.90
C LEU A 51 6.89 0.38 -3.09
N MET A 52 5.68 0.90 -3.28
CA MET A 52 5.21 2.08 -2.54
C MET A 52 4.85 1.71 -1.10
N HIS A 53 5.11 2.64 -0.20
CA HIS A 53 4.69 2.47 1.19
C HIS A 53 3.17 2.35 1.26
N LYS A 54 2.68 1.38 2.03
CA LYS A 54 1.24 1.28 2.30
C LYS A 54 0.83 2.53 3.04
N LYS A 55 -0.10 3.29 2.48
CA LYS A 55 -0.71 4.44 3.15
C LYS A 55 -1.18 3.99 4.53
N GLU A 56 -0.81 4.73 5.56
CA GLU A 56 -1.33 4.45 6.90
C GLU A 56 -2.86 4.51 6.85
N LYS A 57 -3.49 3.45 7.37
CA LYS A 57 -4.95 3.33 7.34
C LYS A 57 -5.55 4.47 8.14
N SER A 58 -6.57 5.11 7.58
CA SER A 58 -7.32 6.12 8.33
C SER A 58 -7.93 5.50 9.59
N LYS A 59 -8.14 6.32 10.63
CA LYS A 59 -8.87 5.90 11.85
C LYS A 59 -10.18 5.19 11.52
N ASN A 60 -10.90 5.64 10.49
CA ASN A 60 -12.15 5.03 10.04
C ASN A 60 -11.96 3.64 9.43
N GLU A 61 -10.87 3.42 8.69
CA GLU A 61 -10.52 2.12 8.11
C GLU A 61 -10.09 1.13 9.20
N LEU A 62 -9.35 1.59 10.22
CA LEU A 62 -9.00 0.77 11.38
C LEU A 62 -10.25 0.36 12.17
N LEU A 63 -11.22 1.26 12.33
CA LEU A 63 -12.49 0.99 13.00
C LEU A 63 -13.37 0.00 12.23
N SER A 64 -13.43 0.11 10.90
CA SER A 64 -14.19 -0.83 10.07
C SER A 64 -13.57 -2.23 10.10
N GLU A 65 -12.24 -2.30 10.07
CA GLU A 65 -11.48 -3.54 10.16
C GLU A 65 -11.63 -4.21 11.54
N LYS A 66 -11.57 -3.43 12.62
CA LYS A 66 -11.86 -3.92 13.98
C LYS A 66 -13.26 -4.54 14.06
N LYS A 67 -14.28 -3.86 13.52
CA LYS A 67 -15.66 -4.37 13.47
C LYS A 67 -15.78 -5.65 12.65
N HIS A 68 -15.07 -5.73 11.52
CA HIS A 68 -15.03 -6.93 10.67
C HIS A 68 -14.48 -8.14 11.44
N TYR A 69 -13.33 -7.98 12.10
CA TYR A 69 -12.71 -9.06 12.86
C TYR A 69 -13.50 -9.46 14.11
N MET A 70 -14.15 -8.52 14.80
CA MET A 70 -15.06 -8.85 15.90
C MET A 70 -16.22 -9.75 15.44
N LYS A 71 -16.89 -9.39 14.34
CA LYS A 71 -17.98 -10.20 13.78
C LYS A 71 -17.48 -11.59 13.35
N PHE A 72 -16.27 -11.67 12.82
CA PHE A 72 -15.65 -12.95 12.46
C PHE A 72 -15.38 -13.82 13.69
N ALA A 73 -14.84 -13.23 14.76
CA ALA A 73 -14.61 -13.91 16.03
C ALA A 73 -15.92 -14.39 16.68
N GLU A 74 -16.97 -13.57 16.68
CA GLU A 74 -18.31 -13.96 17.16
C GLU A 74 -18.89 -15.14 16.36
N LYS A 75 -18.67 -15.16 15.04
CA LYS A 75 -19.14 -16.25 14.17
C LYS A 75 -18.36 -17.55 14.42
N ILE A 76 -17.07 -17.47 14.73
CA ILE A 76 -16.26 -18.63 15.14
C ILE A 76 -16.72 -19.14 16.50
N ALA A 77 -16.90 -18.24 17.47
CA ALA A 77 -17.38 -18.60 18.81
C ALA A 77 -18.75 -19.31 18.77
N LYS A 78 -19.65 -18.86 17.89
CA LYS A 78 -20.95 -19.52 17.65
C LYS A 78 -20.86 -20.86 16.92
N LYS A 79 -19.79 -21.12 16.17
CA LYS A 79 -19.59 -22.39 15.44
C LYS A 79 -18.79 -23.44 16.23
N GLY A 80 -17.96 -23.02 17.18
CA GLY A 80 -17.16 -23.92 18.03
C GLY A 80 -17.83 -24.32 19.35
N GLY A 81 -19.07 -23.89 19.59
CA GLY A 81 -19.87 -24.21 20.78
C GLY A 81 -21.06 -25.12 20.49
N ALA A 82 -20.89 -26.12 19.63
CA ALA A 82 -21.85 -27.19 19.34
C ALA A 82 -21.15 -28.55 19.48
#